data_AF-A0A8C4QF41-F1
#
_entry.id   AF-A0A8C4QF41-F1
#
_cell.length_a   1.000
_cell.length_b   1.000
_cell.length_c   1.000
_cell.angle_alpha   90.00
_cell.angle_beta   90.00
_cell.angle_gamma   90.00
#
_symmetry.space_group_name_H-M   'P 1'
#
loop_
_entity.id
_entity.type
_entity.pdbx_description
1 polymer ?
#
loop_
_entity_poly.entity_id
_entity_poly.type
_entity_poly.pdbx_seq_one_letter_code
_entity_poly.pdbx_strand_id
1 'polypeptide(L)'
;MRAALASQLSWTDVEAFLSEAQDRGDPVACAIHHLRLDTNHITMALRNPYQQLNEEDGEHDEVKREEKEEDKKVEKKQKKKKKKNMQKPESDGLNKPVLIDLDLGLSAFANSKRFYDLKRHAAKKELKTIEASEKAFKSAEKKTWQTLKEVRVVASIQKARKIYWFEKLLWFISSENFLVIAGRDQQQNELIVKRYLRAGDLYLHADIHGATSCVLKNNTGNPVPPRTLTEAGTFCVCHSAAWDARVVISAWWVYHHQVRYLSRNLVLHGYA
;
A
#
# COMPACT_ATOMS: atom_id res chain seq x y z
N MET A 1 -14.10 -53.94 28.13
CA MET A 1 -12.85 -53.65 27.39
C MET A 1 -11.58 -54.16 28.08
N ARG A 2 -11.28 -53.76 29.33
CA ARG A 2 -10.14 -54.31 30.09
C ARG A 2 -10.15 -55.84 30.23
N ALA A 3 -11.33 -56.43 30.41
CA ALA A 3 -11.51 -57.88 30.42
C ALA A 3 -11.27 -58.55 29.05
N ALA A 4 -11.61 -57.87 27.95
CA ALA A 4 -11.43 -58.39 26.58
C ALA A 4 -9.96 -58.35 26.11
N LEU A 5 -9.22 -57.32 26.54
CA LEU A 5 -7.77 -57.24 26.34
C LEU A 5 -7.02 -58.28 27.17
N ALA A 6 -7.52 -58.61 28.37
CA ALA A 6 -6.96 -59.64 29.23
C ALA A 6 -7.24 -61.08 28.73
N SER A 7 -8.27 -61.27 27.90
CA SER A 7 -8.69 -62.57 27.37
C SER A 7 -8.16 -62.90 25.96
N GLN A 8 -7.16 -62.15 25.44
CA GLN A 8 -6.57 -62.34 24.10
C GLN A 8 -7.58 -62.38 22.93
N LEU A 9 -8.70 -61.66 23.04
CA LEU A 9 -9.68 -61.56 21.95
C LEU A 9 -9.11 -60.76 20.77
N SER A 10 -9.42 -61.17 19.55
CA SER A 10 -9.01 -60.43 18.36
C SER A 10 -9.83 -59.15 18.20
N TRP A 11 -9.30 -58.15 17.48
CA TRP A 11 -10.00 -56.88 17.27
C TRP A 11 -11.36 -57.06 16.58
N THR A 12 -11.46 -58.03 15.67
CA THR A 12 -12.70 -58.42 15.01
C THR A 12 -13.72 -59.02 15.98
N ASP A 13 -13.27 -59.76 16.99
CA ASP A 13 -14.16 -60.29 18.03
C ASP A 13 -14.72 -59.16 18.90
N VAL A 14 -13.90 -58.16 19.22
CA VAL A 14 -14.32 -56.98 20.02
C VAL A 14 -15.38 -56.15 19.28
N GLU A 15 -15.27 -56.03 17.96
CA GLU A 15 -16.30 -55.39 17.13
C GLU A 15 -17.59 -56.22 17.07
N ALA A 16 -17.50 -57.55 16.95
CA ALA A 16 -18.65 -58.44 16.98
C ALA A 16 -19.38 -58.38 18.34
N PHE A 17 -18.65 -58.36 19.44
CA PHE A 17 -19.21 -58.17 20.79
C PHE A 17 -19.87 -56.79 20.96
N LEU A 18 -19.31 -55.74 20.36
CA LEU A 18 -19.92 -54.42 20.40
C LEU A 18 -21.24 -54.40 19.63
N SER A 19 -21.28 -55.01 18.43
CA SER A 19 -22.51 -55.12 17.62
C SER A 19 -23.60 -55.90 18.37
N GLU A 20 -23.25 -57.03 18.99
CA GLU A 20 -24.20 -57.82 19.76
C GLU A 20 -24.72 -57.07 21.00
N ALA A 21 -23.86 -56.28 21.67
CA ALA A 21 -24.26 -55.44 22.79
C ALA A 21 -25.18 -54.27 22.35
N GLN A 22 -24.98 -53.74 21.15
CA GLN A 22 -25.86 -52.74 20.54
C GLN A 22 -27.23 -53.34 20.20
N ASP A 23 -27.28 -54.56 19.65
CA ASP A 23 -28.54 -55.26 19.36
C ASP A 23 -29.34 -55.57 20.63
N ARG A 24 -28.64 -55.81 21.75
CA ARG A 24 -29.24 -55.97 23.08
C ARG A 24 -29.67 -54.65 23.73
N GLY A 25 -29.38 -53.51 23.10
CA GLY A 25 -29.77 -52.18 23.57
C GLY A 25 -28.96 -51.64 24.74
N ASP A 26 -27.70 -52.06 24.92
CA ASP A 26 -26.83 -51.48 25.96
C ASP A 26 -26.58 -49.98 25.68
N PRO A 27 -26.94 -49.08 26.62
CA PRO A 27 -26.82 -47.63 26.41
C PRO A 27 -25.37 -47.16 26.17
N VAL A 28 -24.37 -47.86 26.71
CA VAL A 28 -22.95 -47.51 26.50
C VAL A 28 -22.49 -47.98 25.14
N ALA A 29 -22.87 -49.20 24.73
CA ALA A 29 -22.53 -49.74 23.41
C ALA A 29 -23.15 -48.89 22.28
N CYS A 30 -24.39 -48.45 22.46
CA CYS A 30 -25.08 -47.54 21.52
C CYS A 30 -24.46 -46.13 21.46
N ALA A 31 -23.74 -45.70 22.49
CA ALA A 31 -23.02 -44.42 22.49
C ALA A 31 -21.68 -44.48 21.75
N ILE A 32 -21.15 -45.67 21.46
CA ILE A 32 -19.89 -45.86 20.73
C ILE A 32 -20.18 -45.82 19.23
N HIS A 33 -19.62 -44.83 18.53
CA HIS A 33 -19.80 -44.67 17.09
C HIS A 33 -18.70 -45.37 16.28
N HIS A 34 -17.43 -45.19 16.69
CA HIS A 34 -16.28 -45.83 16.04
C HIS A 34 -15.22 -46.25 17.06
N LEU A 35 -14.65 -47.44 16.85
CA LEU A 35 -13.52 -47.98 17.60
C LEU A 35 -12.23 -47.85 16.75
N ARG A 36 -11.25 -47.10 17.25
CA ARG A 36 -9.92 -46.97 16.62
C ARG A 36 -8.87 -47.54 17.56
N LEU A 37 -8.85 -48.88 17.62
CA LEU A 37 -8.07 -49.63 18.60
C LEU A 37 -6.58 -49.67 18.26
N ASP A 38 -6.24 -49.46 16.99
CA ASP A 38 -4.88 -49.23 16.49
C ASP A 38 -4.20 -48.02 17.13
N THR A 39 -4.97 -46.96 17.40
CA THR A 39 -4.51 -45.72 18.00
C THR A 39 -4.98 -45.56 19.45
N ASN A 40 -5.62 -46.58 20.04
CA ASN A 40 -6.18 -46.55 21.40
C ASN A 40 -7.22 -45.45 21.63
N HIS A 41 -7.99 -45.08 20.58
CA HIS A 41 -9.04 -44.06 20.65
C HIS A 41 -10.42 -44.66 20.37
N ILE A 42 -11.44 -44.07 20.98
CA ILE A 42 -12.85 -44.38 20.74
C ILE A 42 -13.62 -43.09 20.48
N THR A 43 -14.43 -43.07 19.44
CA THR A 43 -15.33 -41.95 19.14
C THR A 43 -16.70 -42.27 19.72
N MET A 44 -17.14 -41.47 20.69
CA MET A 44 -18.43 -41.64 21.35
C MET A 44 -19.36 -40.46 21.06
N ALA A 45 -20.63 -40.76 20.82
CA ALA A 45 -21.72 -39.80 20.75
C ALA A 45 -22.18 -39.48 22.17
N LEU A 46 -21.66 -38.39 22.75
CA LEU A 46 -21.99 -37.96 24.11
C LEU A 46 -23.06 -36.85 24.07
N ARG A 47 -24.07 -36.98 24.93
CA ARG A 47 -25.06 -35.93 25.21
C ARG A 47 -24.67 -35.19 26.48
N ASN A 48 -25.10 -33.93 26.61
CA ASN A 48 -24.86 -33.17 27.83
C ASN A 48 -25.91 -33.55 28.90
N PRO A 49 -25.52 -34.23 30.00
CA PRO A 49 -26.47 -34.69 31.01
C PRO A 49 -27.04 -33.55 31.88
N TYR A 50 -26.42 -32.36 31.86
CA TYR A 50 -26.85 -31.20 32.65
C TYR A 50 -27.80 -30.27 31.91
N GLN A 51 -28.18 -30.62 30.69
CA GLN A 51 -28.94 -29.73 29.82
C GLN A 51 -30.40 -29.56 30.27
N GLN A 52 -30.96 -30.56 30.95
CA GLN A 52 -32.30 -30.51 31.57
C GLN A 52 -32.33 -29.69 32.87
N LEU A 53 -31.18 -29.48 33.53
CA LEU A 53 -31.09 -28.69 34.76
C LEU A 53 -30.92 -27.19 34.48
N ASN A 54 -30.44 -26.83 33.28
CA ASN A 54 -30.26 -25.44 32.88
C ASN A 54 -31.56 -24.73 32.46
N GLU A 55 -32.70 -25.43 32.42
CA GLU A 55 -34.01 -24.82 32.11
C GLU A 55 -34.66 -24.16 33.35
N GLU A 56 -34.25 -24.51 34.57
CA GLU A 56 -34.82 -23.95 35.81
C GLU A 56 -33.93 -22.86 36.47
N ASP A 57 -32.61 -22.86 36.24
CA ASP A 57 -31.68 -21.86 36.78
C ASP A 57 -31.25 -20.84 35.70
N GLY A 58 -32.23 -20.09 35.20
CA GLY A 58 -32.02 -18.98 34.28
C GLY A 58 -31.54 -17.70 34.96
N GLU A 59 -30.46 -17.72 35.73
CA GLU A 59 -29.84 -16.48 36.24
C GLU A 59 -28.30 -16.47 36.17
N HIS A 60 -27.81 -15.38 35.57
CA HIS A 60 -26.47 -14.81 35.69
C HIS A 60 -25.29 -15.49 34.97
N ASP A 61 -25.00 -15.00 33.75
CA ASP A 61 -23.66 -14.45 33.48
C ASP A 61 -23.69 -13.43 32.31
N GLU A 62 -24.50 -12.38 32.45
CA GLU A 62 -24.33 -11.15 31.66
C GLU A 62 -23.11 -10.38 32.17
N VAL A 63 -21.94 -10.61 31.58
CA VAL A 63 -20.84 -9.65 31.67
C VAL A 63 -21.19 -8.44 30.82
N LYS A 64 -21.83 -7.44 31.45
CA LYS A 64 -22.03 -6.08 30.91
C LYS A 64 -20.69 -5.51 30.43
N ARG A 65 -20.58 -5.29 29.11
CA ARG A 65 -19.58 -4.39 28.53
C ARG A 65 -20.26 -3.05 28.29
N GLU A 66 -19.91 -2.08 29.12
CA GLU A 66 -20.30 -0.68 28.93
C GLU A 66 -19.54 -0.12 27.72
N GLU A 67 -20.23 0.11 26.62
CA GLU A 67 -19.74 0.92 25.50
C GLU A 67 -20.02 2.40 25.79
N LYS A 68 -18.95 3.20 25.94
CA LYS A 68 -19.05 4.66 25.81
C LYS A 68 -19.08 5.00 24.33
N GLU A 69 -20.23 5.45 23.85
CA GLU A 69 -20.35 6.21 22.61
C GLU A 69 -19.70 7.58 22.80
N GLU A 70 -18.84 7.99 21.85
CA GLU A 70 -18.88 9.33 21.28
C GLU A 70 -18.10 9.39 19.95
N ASP A 71 -18.85 9.73 18.89
CA ASP A 71 -18.47 10.61 17.79
C ASP A 71 -17.36 10.21 16.78
N LYS A 72 -17.75 9.72 15.59
CA LYS A 72 -18.15 10.56 14.43
C LYS A 72 -18.17 9.76 13.10
N LYS A 73 -19.26 10.02 12.37
CA LYS A 73 -19.53 9.69 10.97
C LYS A 73 -18.30 9.88 10.06
N VAL A 74 -18.03 8.90 9.18
CA VAL A 74 -17.94 9.05 7.70
C VAL A 74 -17.72 7.65 7.07
N GLU A 75 -18.31 7.44 5.89
CA GLU A 75 -18.13 6.30 4.96
C GLU A 75 -18.95 5.02 5.13
N LYS A 76 -20.28 5.20 5.02
CA LYS A 76 -21.11 4.30 4.20
C LYS A 76 -20.60 4.31 2.75
N LYS A 77 -19.90 3.27 2.31
CA LYS A 77 -19.97 2.64 0.96
C LYS A 77 -18.71 1.79 0.70
N GLN A 78 -18.60 0.63 1.37
CA GLN A 78 -17.88 -0.56 0.85
C GLN A 78 -18.02 -1.77 1.81
N LYS A 79 -19.21 -1.99 2.38
CA LYS A 79 -19.56 -3.23 3.09
C LYS A 79 -20.87 -3.80 2.52
N LYS A 80 -20.91 -4.03 1.20
CA LYS A 80 -22.03 -4.70 0.54
C LYS A 80 -21.65 -5.94 -0.28
N LYS A 81 -20.42 -6.47 -0.14
CA LYS A 81 -20.00 -7.71 -0.84
C LYS A 81 -19.20 -8.77 -0.05
N LYS A 82 -18.98 -8.60 1.26
CA LYS A 82 -18.47 -9.68 2.13
C LYS A 82 -19.21 -9.71 3.48
N LYS A 83 -20.52 -9.93 3.40
CA LYS A 83 -21.36 -10.45 4.49
C LYS A 83 -22.12 -11.63 3.92
N LYS A 84 -21.38 -12.70 3.59
CA LYS A 84 -21.92 -14.04 3.42
C LYS A 84 -20.98 -14.95 4.19
N ASN A 85 -21.56 -15.76 5.05
CA ASN A 85 -20.94 -16.67 6.02
C ASN A 85 -20.28 -16.03 7.25
N MET A 86 -21.13 -15.60 8.17
CA MET A 86 -20.98 -16.04 9.56
C MET A 86 -22.39 -16.19 10.11
N GLN A 87 -23.03 -17.33 9.81
CA GLN A 87 -24.26 -17.72 10.49
C GLN A 87 -23.90 -17.94 11.95
N LYS A 88 -24.52 -17.17 12.85
CA LYS A 88 -24.71 -17.62 14.23
C LYS A 88 -25.41 -18.98 14.14
N PRO A 89 -24.93 -20.04 14.81
CA PRO A 89 -25.71 -21.26 14.82
C PRO A 89 -27.02 -20.95 15.57
N GLU A 90 -28.10 -21.10 14.81
CA GLU A 90 -29.47 -21.10 15.30
C GLU A 90 -29.61 -22.10 16.45
N SER A 91 -30.44 -21.75 17.40
CA SER A 91 -30.74 -22.42 18.67
C SER A 91 -31.45 -23.78 18.54
N ASP A 92 -31.30 -24.49 17.43
CA ASP A 92 -32.03 -25.74 17.10
C ASP A 92 -31.17 -27.01 17.27
N GLY A 93 -30.16 -26.97 18.13
CA GLY A 93 -29.18 -28.04 18.27
C GLY A 93 -28.96 -28.57 19.68
N LEU A 94 -29.72 -28.10 20.69
CA LEU A 94 -29.31 -28.28 22.09
C LEU A 94 -29.14 -29.76 22.48
N ASN A 95 -30.01 -30.68 22.06
CA ASN A 95 -29.90 -32.10 22.44
C ASN A 95 -29.20 -33.02 21.41
N LYS A 96 -28.42 -32.46 20.48
CA LYS A 96 -27.70 -33.29 19.49
C LYS A 96 -26.49 -33.96 20.15
N PRO A 97 -26.35 -35.30 20.05
CA PRO A 97 -25.14 -35.97 20.53
C PRO A 97 -23.93 -35.43 19.76
N VAL A 98 -22.89 -35.05 20.49
CA VAL A 98 -21.63 -34.59 19.92
C VAL A 98 -20.68 -35.77 19.84
N LEU A 99 -20.08 -35.97 18.67
CA LEU A 99 -19.02 -36.97 18.48
C LEU A 99 -17.74 -36.46 19.14
N ILE A 100 -17.29 -37.17 20.16
CA ILE A 100 -16.09 -36.84 20.94
C ILE A 100 -15.13 -38.02 20.90
N ASP A 101 -13.88 -37.73 20.57
CA ASP A 101 -12.79 -38.70 20.60
C ASP A 101 -12.20 -38.80 22.00
N LEU A 102 -12.18 -40.02 22.54
CA LEU A 102 -11.64 -40.33 23.87
C LEU A 102 -10.46 -41.28 23.73
N ASP A 103 -9.40 -41.03 24.48
CA ASP A 103 -8.25 -41.92 24.60
C ASP A 103 -8.56 -42.97 25.69
N LEU A 104 -8.52 -44.25 25.30
CA LEU A 104 -8.82 -45.38 26.18
C LEU A 104 -7.73 -45.61 27.24
N GLY A 105 -6.53 -45.06 27.03
CA GLY A 105 -5.40 -45.15 27.96
C GLY A 105 -5.46 -44.12 29.08
N LEU A 106 -6.36 -43.14 28.97
CA LEU A 106 -6.54 -42.08 29.95
C LEU A 106 -7.81 -42.29 30.78
N SER A 107 -7.80 -41.71 31.99
CA SER A 107 -9.01 -41.64 32.80
C SER A 107 -10.04 -40.70 32.16
N ALA A 108 -11.32 -40.91 32.46
CA ALA A 108 -12.39 -40.02 32.01
C ALA A 108 -12.11 -38.56 32.39
N PHE A 109 -11.60 -38.31 33.60
CA PHE A 109 -11.21 -36.98 34.06
C PHE A 109 -10.07 -36.38 33.23
N ALA A 110 -9.05 -37.17 32.88
CA ALA A 110 -7.94 -36.70 32.06
C ALA A 110 -8.37 -36.36 30.62
N ASN A 111 -9.27 -37.15 30.03
CA ASN A 111 -9.88 -36.84 28.73
C ASN A 111 -10.70 -35.53 28.81
N SER A 112 -11.55 -35.37 29.81
CA SER A 112 -12.33 -34.14 30.00
C SER A 112 -11.45 -32.91 30.23
N LYS A 113 -10.37 -33.06 31.01
CA LYS A 113 -9.40 -31.99 31.27
C LYS A 113 -8.73 -31.50 29.99
N ARG A 114 -8.35 -32.41 29.08
CA ARG A 114 -7.77 -32.03 27.77
C ARG A 114 -8.70 -31.12 26.98
N PHE A 115 -9.99 -31.44 26.88
CA PHE A 115 -10.97 -30.60 26.18
C PHE A 115 -11.18 -29.24 26.85
N TYR A 116 -11.19 -29.20 28.18
CA TYR A 116 -11.27 -27.95 28.93
C TYR A 116 -10.05 -27.05 28.69
N ASP A 117 -8.86 -27.64 28.73
CA ASP A 117 -7.61 -26.92 28.46
C ASP A 117 -7.56 -26.44 27.00
N LEU A 118 -8.00 -27.25 26.04
CA LEU A 118 -8.12 -26.86 24.64
C LEU A 118 -9.06 -25.66 24.46
N LYS A 119 -10.24 -25.66 25.10
CA LYS A 119 -11.17 -24.53 25.09
C LYS A 119 -10.49 -23.26 25.64
N ARG A 120 -9.80 -23.37 26.77
CA ARG A 120 -9.08 -22.25 27.40
C ARG A 120 -7.95 -21.72 26.51
N HIS A 121 -7.20 -22.61 25.86
CA HIS A 121 -6.13 -22.24 24.94
C HIS A 121 -6.68 -21.59 23.66
N ALA A 122 -7.77 -22.11 23.10
CA ALA A 122 -8.44 -21.53 21.94
C ALA A 122 -8.90 -20.10 22.23
N ALA A 123 -9.60 -19.88 23.36
CA ALA A 123 -10.04 -18.55 23.78
C ALA A 123 -8.87 -17.56 23.95
N LYS A 124 -7.76 -18.01 24.56
CA LYS A 124 -6.55 -17.17 24.68
C LYS A 124 -5.91 -16.83 23.33
N LYS A 125 -5.89 -17.78 22.38
CA LYS A 125 -5.34 -17.56 21.03
C LYS A 125 -6.20 -16.58 20.23
N GLU A 126 -7.52 -16.68 20.36
CA GLU A 126 -8.46 -15.76 19.72
C GLU A 126 -8.25 -14.32 20.19
N LEU A 127 -8.24 -14.09 21.52
CA LEU A 127 -7.97 -12.77 22.10
C LEU A 127 -6.66 -12.16 21.59
N LYS A 128 -5.57 -12.93 21.62
CA LYS A 128 -4.26 -12.47 21.11
C LYS A 128 -4.28 -12.14 19.62
N THR A 129 -5.03 -12.92 18.82
CA THR A 129 -5.16 -12.70 17.38
C THR A 129 -5.93 -11.41 17.11
N ILE A 130 -7.01 -11.16 17.85
CA ILE A 130 -7.79 -9.93 17.76
C ILE A 130 -6.91 -8.73 18.08
N GLU A 131 -6.23 -8.73 19.23
CA GLU A 131 -5.36 -7.62 19.65
C GLU A 131 -4.23 -7.33 18.66
N ALA A 132 -3.59 -8.38 18.13
CA ALA A 132 -2.54 -8.23 17.13
C ALA A 132 -3.08 -7.65 15.81
N SER A 133 -4.24 -8.13 15.37
CA SER A 133 -4.88 -7.63 14.14
C SER A 133 -5.30 -6.16 14.26
N GLU A 134 -5.81 -5.75 15.42
CA GLU A 134 -6.24 -4.38 15.67
C GLU A 134 -5.05 -3.41 15.70
N LYS A 135 -3.94 -3.82 16.33
CA LYS A 135 -2.69 -3.03 16.33
C LYS A 135 -2.14 -2.85 14.91
N ALA A 136 -2.13 -3.91 14.11
CA ALA A 136 -1.69 -3.84 12.71
C ALA A 136 -2.59 -2.89 11.90
N PHE A 137 -3.91 -2.98 12.07
CA PHE A 137 -4.88 -2.13 11.37
C PHE A 137 -4.72 -0.65 11.71
N LYS A 138 -4.64 -0.30 13.01
CA LYS A 138 -4.40 1.08 13.47
C LYS A 138 -3.08 1.65 12.94
N SER A 139 -2.04 0.81 12.83
CA SER A 139 -0.75 1.24 12.27
C SER A 139 -0.83 1.55 10.77
N ALA A 140 -1.61 0.77 10.01
CA ALA A 140 -1.84 0.98 8.60
C ALA A 140 -2.65 2.27 8.37
N GLU A 141 -3.72 2.50 9.15
CA GLU A 141 -4.53 3.73 9.05
C GLU A 141 -3.71 5.00 9.29
N LYS A 142 -2.82 5.00 10.30
CA LYS A 142 -1.93 6.14 10.57
C LYS A 142 -1.00 6.45 9.39
N LYS A 143 -0.42 5.42 8.77
CA LYS A 143 0.45 5.58 7.59
C LYS A 143 -0.34 6.11 6.39
N THR A 144 -1.54 5.60 6.16
CA THR A 144 -2.44 6.08 5.10
C THR A 144 -2.80 7.55 5.31
N TRP A 145 -3.07 7.96 6.56
CA TRP A 145 -3.39 9.35 6.90
C TRP A 145 -2.21 10.31 6.69
N GLN A 146 -0.99 9.88 7.04
CA GLN A 146 0.24 10.64 6.79
C GLN A 146 0.44 10.84 5.28
N THR A 147 0.33 9.76 4.50
CA THR A 147 0.46 9.79 3.04
C THR A 147 -0.57 10.73 2.40
N LEU A 148 -1.83 10.68 2.85
CA LEU A 148 -2.89 11.58 2.37
C LEU A 148 -2.60 13.06 2.66
N LYS A 149 -2.02 13.38 3.84
CA LYS A 149 -1.63 14.75 4.18
C LYS A 149 -0.52 15.26 3.29
N GLU A 150 0.52 14.46 3.05
CA GLU A 150 1.63 14.83 2.17
C GLU A 150 1.16 15.11 0.74
N VAL A 151 0.35 14.20 0.17
CA VAL A 151 -0.23 14.39 -1.16
C VAL A 151 -1.07 15.67 -1.23
N ARG A 152 -1.85 15.98 -0.18
CA ARG A 152 -2.65 17.21 -0.12
C ARG A 152 -1.78 18.47 -0.13
N VAL A 153 -0.66 18.48 0.61
CA VAL A 153 0.26 19.62 0.66
C VAL A 153 0.92 19.84 -0.70
N VAL A 154 1.41 18.76 -1.35
CA VAL A 154 2.00 18.83 -2.69
C VAL A 154 0.97 19.35 -3.71
N ALA A 155 -0.26 18.86 -3.65
CA ALA A 155 -1.34 19.31 -4.53
C ALA A 155 -1.72 20.80 -4.31
N SER A 156 -1.69 21.30 -3.08
CA SER A 156 -1.96 22.73 -2.81
C SER A 156 -0.84 23.66 -3.30
N ILE A 157 0.42 23.23 -3.21
CA ILE A 157 1.58 24.00 -3.69
C ILE A 157 1.51 24.19 -5.21
N GLN A 158 1.16 23.14 -5.95
CA GLN A 158 1.04 23.19 -7.42
C GLN A 158 -0.10 24.11 -7.89
N LYS A 159 -1.17 24.25 -7.10
CA LYS A 159 -2.32 25.09 -7.47
C LYS A 159 -2.05 26.61 -7.34
N ALA A 160 -1.04 27.00 -6.57
CA ALA A 160 -0.78 28.40 -6.22
C ALA A 160 0.26 29.11 -7.12
N ARG A 161 1.08 28.37 -7.89
CA ARG A 161 2.15 28.97 -8.69
C ARG A 161 1.67 29.35 -10.08
N LYS A 162 1.84 30.63 -10.47
CA LYS A 162 1.73 31.06 -11.85
C LYS A 162 2.96 30.58 -12.61
N ILE A 163 2.78 29.65 -13.54
CA ILE A 163 3.87 29.16 -14.39
C ILE A 163 4.18 30.25 -15.43
N TYR A 164 5.40 30.79 -15.40
CA TYR A 164 5.82 31.77 -16.40
C TYR A 164 6.16 31.08 -17.73
N TRP A 165 5.95 31.79 -18.84
CA TRP A 165 6.14 31.24 -20.18
C TRP A 165 7.60 30.82 -20.47
N PHE A 166 8.58 31.48 -19.85
CA PHE A 166 10.00 31.22 -20.03
C PHE A 166 10.50 30.00 -19.23
N GLU A 167 9.72 29.49 -18.27
CA GLU A 167 10.15 28.35 -17.44
C GLU A 167 10.37 27.06 -18.24
N LYS A 168 9.79 26.98 -19.44
CA LYS A 168 10.00 25.87 -20.38
C LYS A 168 11.40 25.89 -21.02
N LEU A 169 12.05 27.06 -21.07
CA LEU A 169 13.37 27.26 -21.68
C LEU A 169 14.48 27.04 -20.65
N LEU A 170 15.74 27.16 -21.08
CA LEU A 170 16.83 27.42 -20.14
C LEU A 170 16.75 28.89 -19.74
N TRP A 171 16.71 29.20 -18.46
CA TRP A 171 16.58 30.57 -18.00
C TRP A 171 17.28 30.77 -16.67
N PHE A 172 17.71 32.00 -16.43
CA PHE A 172 18.10 32.47 -15.11
C PHE A 172 17.81 33.97 -14.99
N ILE A 173 17.80 34.46 -13.75
CA ILE A 173 17.73 35.88 -13.45
C ILE A 173 19.14 36.30 -13.00
N SER A 174 19.71 37.29 -13.69
CA SER A 174 21.05 37.80 -13.36
C SER A 174 21.08 38.47 -11.99
N SER A 175 22.28 38.72 -11.49
CA SER A 175 22.47 39.42 -10.21
C SER A 175 21.86 40.82 -10.16
N GLU A 176 21.68 41.45 -11.33
CA GLU A 176 21.05 42.77 -11.51
C GLU A 176 19.60 42.67 -12.02
N ASN A 177 18.97 41.51 -11.82
CA ASN A 177 17.55 41.28 -12.06
C ASN A 177 17.12 41.31 -13.54
N PHE A 178 18.03 41.00 -14.47
CA PHE A 178 17.71 40.80 -15.89
C PHE A 178 17.35 39.34 -16.17
N LEU A 179 16.30 39.12 -16.97
CA LEU A 179 15.93 37.77 -17.40
C LEU A 179 16.77 37.36 -18.61
N VAL A 180 17.48 36.23 -18.49
CA VAL A 180 18.20 35.61 -19.61
C VAL A 180 17.51 34.30 -19.95
N ILE A 181 17.28 34.08 -21.25
CA ILE A 181 16.67 32.86 -21.79
C ILE A 181 17.57 32.24 -22.86
N ALA A 182 17.60 30.92 -22.94
CA ALA A 182 18.32 30.16 -23.97
C ALA A 182 17.53 28.91 -24.37
N GLY A 183 17.76 28.42 -25.59
CA GLY A 183 17.10 27.21 -26.08
C GLY A 183 17.92 25.97 -25.75
N ARG A 184 17.25 24.81 -25.59
CA ARG A 184 17.95 23.52 -25.44
C ARG A 184 18.33 22.90 -26.79
N ASP A 185 17.51 23.13 -27.79
CA ASP A 185 17.64 22.54 -29.12
C ASP A 185 17.65 23.63 -30.20
N GLN A 186 18.11 23.28 -31.41
CA GLN A 186 18.16 24.19 -32.55
C GLN A 186 16.79 24.85 -32.85
N GLN A 187 15.70 24.09 -32.76
CA GLN A 187 14.35 24.64 -32.96
C GLN A 187 13.96 25.67 -31.89
N GLN A 188 14.36 25.44 -30.63
CA GLN A 188 14.11 26.41 -29.55
C GLN A 188 14.99 27.64 -29.72
N ASN A 189 16.25 27.48 -30.14
CA ASN A 189 17.15 28.59 -30.46
C ASN A 189 16.53 29.50 -31.53
N GLU A 190 16.07 28.92 -32.64
CA GLU A 190 15.40 29.70 -33.67
C GLU A 190 14.12 30.37 -33.18
N LEU A 191 13.29 29.68 -32.39
CA LEU A 191 12.08 30.23 -31.81
C LEU A 191 12.38 31.42 -30.90
N ILE A 192 13.40 31.31 -30.05
CA ILE A 192 13.77 32.35 -29.08
C ILE A 192 14.23 33.60 -29.80
N VAL A 193 15.12 33.44 -30.77
CA VAL A 193 15.64 34.58 -31.52
C VAL A 193 14.48 35.20 -32.31
N LYS A 194 13.72 34.42 -33.10
CA LYS A 194 12.63 34.95 -33.95
C LYS A 194 11.47 35.58 -33.16
N ARG A 195 11.07 35.00 -32.03
CA ARG A 195 9.83 35.37 -31.31
C ARG A 195 10.07 36.22 -30.06
N TYR A 196 11.19 36.02 -29.37
CA TYR A 196 11.44 36.63 -28.06
C TYR A 196 12.52 37.72 -28.06
N LEU A 197 13.37 37.82 -29.09
CA LEU A 197 14.31 38.93 -29.27
C LEU A 197 13.56 40.18 -29.78
N ARG A 198 13.41 41.18 -28.93
CA ARG A 198 12.74 42.45 -29.25
C ARG A 198 13.75 43.60 -29.33
N ALA A 199 13.30 44.75 -29.79
CA ALA A 199 14.10 45.97 -29.75
C ALA A 199 14.55 46.29 -28.31
N GLY A 200 15.82 46.64 -28.14
CA GLY A 200 16.46 46.87 -26.84
C GLY A 200 17.08 45.63 -26.17
N ASP A 201 16.70 44.42 -26.60
CA ASP A 201 17.30 43.19 -26.09
C ASP A 201 18.67 42.90 -26.72
N LEU A 202 19.44 42.06 -26.04
CA LEU A 202 20.74 41.60 -26.49
C LEU A 202 20.71 40.12 -26.82
N TYR A 203 21.37 39.76 -27.91
CA TYR A 203 21.63 38.38 -28.30
C TYR A 203 23.05 38.00 -27.90
N LEU A 204 23.22 36.83 -27.29
CA LEU A 204 24.53 36.29 -26.91
C LEU A 204 24.71 34.89 -27.47
N HIS A 205 25.95 34.57 -27.85
CA HIS A 205 26.33 33.26 -28.35
C HIS A 205 27.80 32.98 -28.02
N ALA A 206 28.12 31.72 -27.74
CA ALA A 206 29.51 31.30 -27.54
C ALA A 206 30.18 31.05 -28.89
N ASP A 207 31.48 31.30 -29.03
CA ASP A 207 32.19 31.13 -30.30
C ASP A 207 32.52 29.65 -30.60
N ILE A 208 31.48 28.83 -30.68
CA ILE A 208 31.57 27.41 -31.02
C ILE A 208 30.28 26.93 -31.69
N HIS A 209 30.42 25.96 -32.59
CA HIS A 209 29.27 25.27 -33.15
C HIS A 209 28.57 24.41 -32.08
N GLY A 210 27.24 24.44 -32.04
CA GLY A 210 26.46 23.72 -31.03
C GLY A 210 26.35 24.44 -29.69
N ALA A 211 26.68 25.75 -29.62
CA ALA A 211 26.33 26.58 -28.48
C ALA A 211 24.83 26.96 -28.49
N THR A 212 24.28 27.20 -27.31
CA THR A 212 22.92 27.71 -27.19
C THR A 212 22.84 29.20 -27.53
N SER A 213 21.79 29.56 -28.27
CA SER A 213 21.41 30.95 -28.52
C SER A 213 20.76 31.54 -27.27
N CYS A 214 21.40 32.54 -26.66
CA CYS A 214 20.89 33.22 -25.49
C CYS A 214 20.31 34.59 -25.86
N VAL A 215 19.22 34.99 -25.22
CA VAL A 215 18.63 36.32 -25.32
C VAL A 215 18.50 36.91 -23.92
N LEU A 216 19.05 38.11 -23.74
CA LEU A 216 18.93 38.90 -22.52
C LEU A 216 17.81 39.92 -22.71
N LYS A 217 16.82 39.84 -21.83
CA LYS A 217 15.64 40.71 -21.84
C LYS A 217 15.94 42.01 -21.12
N ASN A 218 15.96 43.12 -21.85
CA ASN A 218 16.19 44.45 -21.30
C ASN A 218 14.88 45.24 -21.27
N ASN A 219 14.15 45.12 -20.17
CA ASN A 219 12.90 45.87 -19.96
C ASN A 219 13.14 47.30 -19.43
N THR A 220 14.36 47.62 -19.00
CA THR A 220 14.70 48.89 -18.36
C THR A 220 15.11 49.99 -19.33
N GLY A 221 15.44 49.66 -20.58
CA GLY A 221 15.88 50.63 -21.60
C GLY A 221 17.28 51.21 -21.38
N ASN A 222 17.84 51.06 -20.18
CA ASN A 222 19.22 51.42 -19.84
C ASN A 222 20.23 50.43 -20.46
N PRO A 223 21.50 50.84 -20.66
CA PRO A 223 22.54 49.93 -21.08
C PRO A 223 22.73 48.80 -20.05
N VAL A 224 22.88 47.57 -20.54
CA VAL A 224 23.08 46.39 -19.70
C VAL A 224 24.47 46.46 -19.07
N PRO A 225 24.60 46.31 -17.74
CA PRO A 225 25.91 46.39 -17.09
C PRO A 225 26.83 45.22 -17.49
N PRO A 226 28.15 45.41 -17.46
CA PRO A 226 29.12 44.41 -17.91
C PRO A 226 29.11 43.13 -17.07
N ARG A 227 28.68 43.22 -15.81
CA ARG A 227 28.54 42.06 -14.93
C ARG A 227 27.47 41.10 -15.44
N THR A 228 26.27 41.60 -15.73
CA THR A 228 25.19 40.81 -16.31
C THR A 228 25.60 40.23 -17.67
N LEU A 229 26.34 40.98 -18.50
CA LEU A 229 26.85 40.47 -19.78
C LEU A 229 27.82 39.28 -19.58
N THR A 230 28.68 39.35 -18.56
CA THR A 230 29.63 38.27 -18.24
C THR A 230 28.90 37.03 -17.72
N GLU A 231 27.89 37.21 -16.86
CA GLU A 231 27.03 36.13 -16.37
C GLU A 231 26.28 35.44 -17.53
N ALA A 232 25.70 36.24 -18.43
CA ALA A 232 24.99 35.74 -19.60
C ALA A 232 25.95 35.04 -20.59
N GLY A 233 27.16 35.58 -20.80
CA GLY A 233 28.18 34.93 -21.63
C GLY A 233 28.61 33.58 -21.06
N THR A 234 28.87 33.53 -19.75
CA THR A 234 29.21 32.28 -19.05
C THR A 234 28.08 31.25 -19.18
N PHE A 235 26.83 31.68 -19.05
CA PHE A 235 25.67 30.81 -19.24
C PHE A 235 25.64 30.16 -20.62
N CYS A 236 25.93 30.90 -21.70
CA CYS A 236 25.99 30.33 -23.05
C CYS A 236 27.16 29.36 -23.23
N VAL A 237 28.32 29.63 -22.60
CA VAL A 237 29.48 28.73 -22.64
C VAL A 237 29.19 27.42 -21.89
N CYS A 238 28.61 27.50 -20.70
CA CYS A 238 28.21 26.32 -19.90
C CYS A 238 27.20 25.42 -20.61
N HIS A 239 26.36 26.01 -21.47
CA HIS A 239 25.39 25.28 -22.28
C HIS A 239 25.87 25.05 -23.73
N SER A 240 27.17 24.96 -23.96
CA SER A 240 27.74 24.65 -25.27
C SER A 240 28.54 23.34 -25.25
N ALA A 241 28.84 22.81 -26.44
CA ALA A 241 29.74 21.65 -26.58
C ALA A 241 31.15 21.89 -25.97
N ALA A 242 31.57 23.14 -25.82
CA ALA A 242 32.87 23.46 -25.21
C ALA A 242 32.94 23.13 -23.72
N TRP A 243 31.81 23.14 -23.02
CA TRP A 243 31.74 22.81 -21.59
C TRP A 243 32.14 21.35 -21.35
N ASP A 244 31.57 20.45 -22.14
CA ASP A 244 31.88 19.01 -22.08
C ASP A 244 33.32 18.73 -22.52
N ALA A 245 33.81 19.46 -23.53
CA ALA A 245 35.17 19.35 -24.03
C ALA A 245 36.23 20.04 -23.15
N ARG A 246 35.83 20.75 -22.08
CA ARG A 246 36.72 21.53 -21.20
C ARG A 246 37.57 22.57 -21.96
N VAL A 247 37.05 23.10 -23.06
CA VAL A 247 37.72 24.12 -23.88
C VAL A 247 37.29 25.51 -23.41
N VAL A 248 38.26 26.38 -23.16
CA VAL A 248 37.99 27.80 -22.86
C VAL A 248 37.65 28.50 -24.17
N ILE A 249 36.44 29.04 -24.25
CA ILE A 249 35.95 29.82 -25.39
C ILE A 249 35.41 31.17 -24.94
N SER A 250 35.52 32.17 -25.81
CA SER A 250 34.87 33.45 -25.62
C SER A 250 33.40 33.40 -26.03
N ALA A 251 32.57 34.20 -25.37
CA ALA A 251 31.23 34.52 -25.82
C ALA A 251 31.19 35.95 -26.34
N TRP A 252 30.34 36.19 -27.33
CA TRP A 252 30.09 37.51 -27.90
C TRP A 252 28.61 37.86 -27.76
N TRP A 253 28.32 39.15 -27.85
CA TRP A 253 26.97 39.67 -27.81
C TRP A 253 26.77 40.74 -28.88
N VAL A 254 25.53 40.87 -29.34
CA VAL A 254 25.12 41.84 -30.36
C VAL A 254 23.74 42.39 -30.02
N TYR A 255 23.45 43.57 -30.56
CA TYR A 255 22.11 44.14 -30.46
C TYR A 255 21.12 43.43 -31.38
N HIS A 256 19.84 43.45 -31.00
CA HIS A 256 18.77 42.85 -31.80
C HIS A 256 18.80 43.22 -33.30
N HIS A 257 19.18 44.45 -33.67
CA HIS A 257 19.20 44.94 -35.05
C HIS A 257 20.38 44.41 -35.87
N GLN A 258 21.40 43.86 -35.22
CA GLN A 258 22.58 43.28 -35.87
C GLN A 258 22.37 41.81 -36.23
N VAL A 259 21.36 41.15 -35.64
CA VAL A 259 21.01 39.76 -35.94
C VAL A 259 20.14 39.74 -37.20
N ARG A 260 20.68 39.20 -38.30
CA ARG A 260 19.93 38.97 -39.53
C ARG A 260 19.51 37.52 -39.66
N TYR A 261 18.25 37.29 -39.97
CA TYR A 261 17.75 35.96 -40.32
C TYR A 261 18.01 35.72 -41.80
N LEU A 262 18.87 34.76 -42.09
CA LEU A 262 18.86 34.15 -43.41
C LEU A 262 17.67 33.19 -43.46
N SER A 263 16.55 33.67 -43.99
CA SER A 263 15.46 32.81 -44.41
C SER A 263 16.00 31.88 -45.50
N ARG A 264 16.40 30.66 -45.13
CA ARG A 264 16.90 29.68 -46.09
C ARG A 264 15.75 29.27 -47.03
N ASN A 265 15.77 29.86 -48.21
CA ASN A 265 15.54 29.20 -49.49
C ASN A 265 16.24 30.06 -50.55
N LEU A 266 17.46 29.70 -50.93
CA LEU A 266 17.93 29.78 -52.31
C LEU A 266 19.28 29.06 -52.43
N VAL A 267 19.32 28.12 -53.36
CA VAL A 267 20.53 27.48 -53.87
C VAL A 267 21.45 28.57 -54.41
N LEU A 268 22.71 28.58 -53.97
CA LEU A 268 23.76 29.40 -54.56
C LEU A 268 24.04 28.87 -55.98
N HIS A 269 23.56 29.57 -57.02
CA HIS A 269 24.25 29.55 -58.30
C HIS A 269 25.42 30.52 -58.20
N GLY A 270 26.63 29.98 -58.31
CA GLY A 270 27.86 30.76 -58.37
C GLY A 270 27.89 31.58 -59.65
N TYR A 271 28.34 32.83 -59.50
CA TYR A 271 28.97 33.55 -60.60
C TYR A 271 30.49 33.39 -60.43
N ALA A 272 31.06 32.58 -61.31
CA ALA A 272 32.37 32.77 -61.91
C ALA A 272 32.17 32.72 -63.42
#